data_AF-A0A5S9QRE2-F1
#
_entry.id   AF-A0A5S9QRE2-F1
#
_cell.length_a   1.000
_cell.length_b   1.000
_cell.length_c   1.000
_cell.angle_alpha   90.00
_cell.angle_beta   90.00
_cell.angle_gamma   90.00
#
_symmetry.space_group_name_H-M   'P 1'
#
loop_
_entity.id
_entity.type
_entity.pdbx_description
1 polymer ?
#
loop_
_entity_poly.entity_id
_entity_poly.type
_entity_poly.pdbx_seq_one_letter_code
_entity_poly.pdbx_strand_id
1 'polypeptide(L)'
;MQKRPRDFVELDALWAADADWPSYFIQQKVWVYMDRYRAELAGDSDYCRILVRHADDEGWIYQRPWSEWEAVESLLDNIILPVSIAQLEQLGFEPMSNTDADAA
;
A
#
# COMPACT_ATOMS: atom_id res chain seq x y z
N MET A 1 27.34 6.48 -15.95
CA MET A 1 26.47 6.11 -14.81
C MET A 1 25.10 5.80 -15.35
N GLN A 2 24.64 4.55 -15.28
CA GLN A 2 23.24 4.21 -15.55
C GLN A 2 22.39 4.77 -14.41
N LYS A 3 21.35 5.54 -14.73
CA LYS A 3 20.29 5.88 -13.78
C LYS A 3 19.57 4.58 -13.44
N ARG A 4 19.55 4.21 -12.15
CA ARG A 4 18.76 3.05 -11.70
C ARG A 4 17.29 3.48 -11.58
N PRO A 5 16.32 2.55 -11.74
CA PRO A 5 14.93 2.84 -11.44
C PRO A 5 14.83 3.32 -9.98
N ARG A 6 14.01 4.33 -9.74
CA ARG A 6 13.76 4.89 -8.41
C ARG A 6 12.57 4.22 -7.75
N ASP A 7 11.55 4.00 -8.56
CA ASP A 7 10.30 3.34 -8.19
C ASP A 7 10.33 1.89 -8.67
N PHE A 8 9.94 0.98 -7.79
CA PHE A 8 9.72 -0.41 -8.11
C PHE A 8 8.32 -0.79 -7.67
N VAL A 9 7.49 -1.18 -8.63
CA VAL A 9 6.14 -1.67 -8.37
C VAL A 9 6.20 -3.18 -8.28
N GLU A 10 5.75 -3.70 -7.14
CA GLU A 10 5.87 -5.10 -6.77
C GLU A 10 4.49 -5.78 -6.78
N LEU A 11 3.43 -5.00 -6.51
CA LEU A 11 2.03 -5.41 -6.68
C LEU A 11 1.17 -4.25 -7.17
N ASP A 12 0.29 -4.54 -8.12
CA ASP A 12 -0.80 -3.68 -8.57
C ASP A 12 -1.98 -4.57 -8.95
N ALA A 13 -2.94 -4.74 -8.04
CA ALA A 13 -4.01 -5.71 -8.22
C ALA A 13 -5.31 -5.34 -7.50
N LEU A 14 -6.44 -5.84 -8.02
CA LEU A 14 -7.74 -5.79 -7.36
C LEU A 14 -7.99 -7.07 -6.56
N TRP A 15 -8.17 -6.95 -5.26
CA TRP A 15 -8.40 -8.07 -4.34
C TRP A 15 -9.83 -8.07 -3.81
N ALA A 16 -10.38 -9.25 -3.52
CA ALA A 16 -11.71 -9.38 -2.93
C ALA A 16 -11.74 -8.70 -1.56
N ALA A 17 -12.78 -7.91 -1.29
CA ALA A 17 -12.99 -7.19 -0.06
C ALA A 17 -14.24 -7.73 0.66
N ASP A 18 -14.28 -7.60 1.99
CA ASP A 18 -15.45 -7.98 2.76
C ASP A 18 -16.60 -6.96 2.57
N ALA A 19 -17.68 -7.06 3.35
CA ALA A 19 -18.85 -6.20 3.18
C ALA A 19 -18.76 -4.86 3.95
N ASP A 20 -17.70 -4.66 4.74
CA ASP A 20 -17.60 -3.54 5.69
C ASP A 20 -16.85 -2.33 5.11
N TRP A 21 -16.44 -2.38 3.84
CA TRP A 21 -15.81 -1.23 3.18
C TRP A 21 -16.83 -0.13 2.81
N PRO A 22 -16.45 1.16 2.90
CA PRO A 22 -17.31 2.28 2.53
C PRO A 22 -17.75 2.26 1.06
N SER A 23 -16.84 1.87 0.17
CA SER A 23 -17.12 1.69 -1.25
C SER A 23 -16.21 0.62 -1.84
N TYR A 24 -16.46 0.27 -3.11
CA TYR A 24 -15.74 -0.78 -3.81
C TYR A 24 -15.47 -0.36 -5.25
N PHE A 25 -14.38 -0.87 -5.79
CA PHE A 25 -14.23 -0.96 -7.24
C PHE A 25 -15.20 -2.02 -7.80
N ILE A 26 -14.90 -2.57 -8.98
CA ILE A 26 -15.73 -3.58 -9.61
C ILE A 26 -15.77 -4.89 -8.81
N GLN A 27 -16.95 -5.51 -8.68
CA GLN A 27 -17.15 -6.82 -8.05
C GLN A 27 -16.70 -6.92 -6.59
N GLN A 28 -16.98 -5.90 -5.77
CA GLN A 28 -16.64 -5.89 -4.34
C GLN A 28 -15.14 -6.10 -4.10
N LYS A 29 -14.33 -5.33 -4.81
CA LYS A 29 -12.88 -5.38 -4.73
C LYS A 29 -12.30 -4.05 -4.25
N VAL A 30 -11.15 -4.15 -3.59
CA VAL A 30 -10.27 -3.04 -3.25
C VAL A 30 -9.00 -3.13 -4.07
N TRP A 31 -8.35 -1.99 -4.27
CA TRP A 31 -7.06 -1.93 -4.94
C TRP A 31 -5.94 -2.09 -3.93
N VAL A 32 -5.07 -3.08 -4.16
CA VAL A 32 -3.89 -3.34 -3.35
C VAL A 32 -2.66 -3.05 -4.20
N TYR A 33 -1.82 -2.17 -3.69
CA TYR A 33 -0.64 -1.69 -4.38
C TYR A 33 0.56 -1.77 -3.45
N MET A 34 1.67 -2.28 -3.96
CA MET A 34 2.93 -2.37 -3.22
C MET A 34 4.04 -1.79 -4.07
N ASP A 35 4.72 -0.80 -3.52
CA ASP A 35 5.87 -0.20 -4.14
C ASP A 35 7.00 0.04 -3.14
N ARG A 36 8.16 0.33 -3.70
CA ARG A 36 9.33 0.78 -2.96
C ARG A 36 10.05 1.85 -3.75
N TYR A 37 10.52 2.85 -3.03
CA TYR A 37 11.20 4.02 -3.57
C TYR A 37 12.59 4.17 -2.98
N ARG A 38 13.59 4.33 -3.85
CA ARG A 38 14.97 4.63 -3.45
C ARG A 38 15.32 6.07 -3.75
N ALA A 39 15.35 6.88 -2.69
CA ALA A 39 15.76 8.28 -2.75
C ALA A 39 17.19 8.45 -3.29
N GLU A 40 17.37 9.35 -4.27
CA GLU A 40 18.68 9.75 -4.81
C GLU A 40 18.97 11.25 -4.60
N LEU A 41 17.98 12.02 -4.14
CA LEU A 41 18.06 13.47 -3.94
C LEU A 41 18.13 13.80 -2.45
N ALA A 42 18.88 14.85 -2.12
CA ALA A 42 18.96 15.35 -0.75
C ALA A 42 17.59 15.87 -0.30
N GLY A 43 17.04 15.30 0.77
CA GLY A 43 15.73 15.66 1.34
C GLY A 43 14.63 14.63 1.12
N ASP A 44 14.86 13.62 0.26
CA ASP A 44 13.95 12.49 0.10
C ASP A 44 14.35 11.31 0.99
N SER A 45 13.34 10.59 1.49
CA SER A 45 13.51 9.36 2.26
C SER A 45 13.12 8.15 1.42
N ASP A 46 13.92 7.10 1.52
CA ASP A 46 13.60 5.81 0.94
C ASP A 46 12.49 5.11 1.71
N TYR A 47 11.61 4.43 1.00
CA TYR A 47 10.48 3.73 1.61
C TYR A 47 10.12 2.44 0.87
N CYS A 48 9.40 1.58 1.57
CA CYS A 48 8.60 0.51 1.02
C CYS A 48 7.22 0.57 1.67
N ARG A 49 6.15 0.38 0.90
CA ARG A 49 4.79 0.48 1.42
C ARG A 49 3.82 -0.47 0.74
N ILE A 50 2.72 -0.71 1.43
CA ILE A 50 1.51 -1.31 0.89
C ILE A 50 0.38 -0.29 1.06
N LEU A 51 -0.36 -0.06 -0.01
CA LEU A 51 -1.59 0.73 -0.05
C LEU A 51 -2.77 -0.20 -0.30
N VAL A 52 -3.86 0.04 0.43
CA VAL A 52 -5.16 -0.58 0.16
C VAL A 52 -6.20 0.51 0.03
N ARG A 53 -6.73 0.72 -1.18
CA ARG A 53 -7.73 1.78 -1.46
C ARG A 53 -9.07 1.20 -1.84
N HIS A 54 -10.12 1.94 -1.50
CA HIS A 54 -11.45 1.75 -2.07
C HIS A 54 -11.73 2.79 -3.16
N ALA A 55 -12.92 2.75 -3.75
CA ALA A 55 -13.23 3.51 -4.97
C ALA A 55 -13.30 5.03 -4.80
N ASP A 56 -13.36 5.53 -3.57
CA ASP A 56 -13.39 6.97 -3.28
C ASP A 56 -11.98 7.56 -3.03
N ASP A 57 -10.93 6.86 -3.47
CA ASP A 57 -9.54 7.29 -3.34
C ASP A 57 -9.04 7.44 -1.88
N GLU A 58 -9.84 7.04 -0.90
CA GLU A 58 -9.43 6.84 0.49
C GLU A 58 -8.94 5.40 0.71
N GLY A 59 -8.22 5.17 1.80
CA GLY A 59 -7.61 3.87 2.05
C GLY A 59 -6.74 3.78 3.29
N TRP A 60 -5.94 2.72 3.31
CA TRP A 60 -5.02 2.36 4.38
C TRP A 60 -3.61 2.21 3.83
N ILE A 61 -2.64 2.67 4.60
CA ILE A 61 -1.21 2.61 4.27
C ILE A 61 -0.44 1.88 5.37
N TYR A 62 0.47 1.02 4.95
CA TYR A 62 1.56 0.52 5.78
C TYR A 62 2.88 0.90 5.13
N GLN A 63 3.64 1.79 5.75
CA GLN A 63 4.91 2.28 5.21
C GLN A 63 6.06 2.05 6.19
N ARG A 64 7.20 1.60 5.68
CA ARG A 64 8.44 1.43 6.42
C ARG A 64 9.64 1.95 5.63
N PRO A 65 10.79 2.18 6.29
CA PRO A 65 12.05 2.45 5.60
C PRO A 65 12.42 1.29 4.67
N TRP A 66 13.11 1.59 3.56
CA TRP A 66 13.53 0.58 2.58
C TRP A 66 14.28 -0.61 3.19
N SER A 67 15.05 -0.39 4.27
CA SER A 67 15.77 -1.44 4.98
C SER A 67 14.88 -2.56 5.55
N GLU A 68 13.58 -2.30 5.69
CA GLU A 68 12.58 -3.24 6.22
C GLU A 68 11.76 -3.90 5.11
N TRP A 69 12.23 -3.87 3.85
CA TRP A 69 11.56 -4.48 2.69
C TRP A 69 11.03 -5.90 2.96
N GLU A 70 11.86 -6.80 3.50
CA GLU A 70 11.46 -8.19 3.75
C GLU A 70 10.28 -8.30 4.74
N ALA A 71 10.18 -7.37 5.69
CA ALA A 71 9.07 -7.32 6.63
C ALA A 71 7.78 -6.84 5.94
N VAL A 72 7.88 -5.84 5.05
CA VAL A 72 6.73 -5.35 4.26
C VAL A 72 6.25 -6.44 3.29
N GLU A 73 7.17 -7.11 2.59
CA GLU A 73 6.87 -8.25 1.72
C GLU A 73 6.18 -9.38 2.48
N SER A 74 6.70 -9.75 3.66
CA SER A 74 6.06 -10.75 4.52
C SER A 74 4.70 -10.30 5.07
N LEU A 75 4.48 -9.01 5.29
CA LEU A 75 3.20 -8.47 5.75
C LEU A 75 2.10 -8.65 4.68
N LEU A 76 2.46 -8.50 3.40
CA LEU A 76 1.53 -8.68 2.28
C LEU A 76 0.93 -10.10 2.28
N ASP A 77 1.75 -11.12 2.54
CA ASP A 77 1.32 -12.52 2.62
C ASP A 77 0.37 -12.80 3.81
N ASN A 78 0.35 -11.92 4.82
CA ASN A 78 -0.52 -12.05 6.00
C ASN A 78 -1.90 -11.41 5.79
N ILE A 79 -2.13 -10.71 4.67
CA ILE A 79 -3.45 -10.16 4.35
C ILE A 79 -4.34 -11.30 3.85
N ILE A 80 -5.30 -11.71 4.67
CA ILE A 80 -6.27 -12.75 4.32
C ILE A 80 -7.36 -12.16 3.42
N LEU A 81 -7.81 -12.96 2.44
CA LEU A 81 -8.95 -12.64 1.58
C LEU A 81 -10.25 -13.26 2.15
N PRO A 82 -11.38 -12.53 2.12
CA PRO A 82 -11.51 -11.16 1.63
C PRO A 82 -10.84 -10.14 2.57
N VAL A 83 -10.25 -9.09 2.00
CA VAL A 83 -9.57 -8.03 2.76
C VAL A 83 -10.60 -7.30 3.63
N SER A 84 -10.31 -7.17 4.93
CA SER A 84 -11.12 -6.43 5.88
C SER A 84 -10.37 -5.25 6.46
N ILE A 85 -11.09 -4.16 6.76
CA ILE A 85 -10.51 -2.98 7.43
C ILE A 85 -9.96 -3.37 8.81
N ALA A 86 -10.70 -4.16 9.57
CA ALA A 86 -10.28 -4.60 10.90
C ALA A 86 -8.98 -5.41 10.88
N GLN A 87 -8.74 -6.23 9.84
CA GLN A 87 -7.47 -6.92 9.65
C GLN A 87 -6.33 -5.94 9.38
N LEU A 88 -6.55 -4.95 8.50
CA LEU A 88 -5.53 -3.96 8.18
C LEU A 88 -5.10 -3.19 9.43
N GLU A 89 -6.06 -2.76 10.26
CA GLU A 89 -5.78 -2.12 11.56
C GLU A 89 -4.96 -3.03 12.49
N GLN A 90 -5.28 -4.33 12.57
CA GLN A 90 -4.53 -5.30 13.37
C GLN A 90 -3.11 -5.54 12.86
N LEU A 91 -2.90 -5.46 11.54
CA LEU A 91 -1.60 -5.55 10.89
C LEU A 91 -0.79 -4.23 11.00
N GLY A 92 -1.39 -3.18 11.58
CA GLY A 92 -0.74 -1.90 11.81
C GLY A 92 -0.77 -0.97 10.61
N PHE A 93 -1.71 -1.16 9.67
CA PHE A 93 -2.02 -0.15 8.68
C PHE A 93 -2.72 1.03 9.34
N GLU A 94 -2.47 2.22 8.80
CA GLU A 94 -3.06 3.47 9.25
C GLU A 94 -3.97 4.04 8.15
N PRO A 95 -5.09 4.69 8.48
CA PRO A 95 -5.90 5.42 7.50
C PRO A 95 -5.03 6.48 6.80
N MET A 96 -5.11 6.55 5.48
CA MET A 96 -4.41 7.58 4.72
C MET A 96 -4.96 8.97 5.10
N SER A 97 -4.07 9.91 5.37
CA SER A 97 -4.48 11.30 5.52
C SER A 97 -4.58 11.96 4.14
N ASN A 98 -5.37 13.04 4.00
CA ASN A 98 -5.49 13.78 2.72
C ASN A 98 -4.15 14.24 2.13
N THR A 99 -3.06 14.22 2.90
CA THR A 99 -1.70 14.56 2.45
C THR A 99 -1.04 13.43 1.66
N ASP A 100 -1.48 12.18 1.86
CA ASP A 100 -0.88 10.98 1.25
C ASP A 100 -1.54 10.62 -0.10
N ALA A 101 -2.66 11.27 -0.43
CA ALA A 101 -3.46 11.01 -1.63
C ALA A 101 -2.87 11.61 -2.93
N ASP A 102 -2.02 12.65 -2.81
CA ASP A 102 -1.44 13.38 -3.95
C ASP A 102 -0.10 12.77 -4.45
N ALA A 103 0.33 11.63 -3.89
CA ALA A 103 1.63 11.02 -4.17
C ALA A 103 1.59 9.84 -5.17
N ALA A 104 0.48 9.67 -5.91
CA ALA A 104 0.32 8.60 -6.91
C ALA A 104 0.24 9.16 -8.34
#